data_AF-A0A1D7VF38-F1
#
_entry.id   AF-A0A1D7VF38-F1
#
_cell.length_a   1.000
_cell.length_b   1.000
_cell.length_c   1.000
_cell.angle_alpha   90.00
_cell.angle_beta   90.00
_cell.angle_gamma   90.00
#
_symmetry.space_group_name_H-M   'P 1'
#
loop_
_entity.id
_entity.type
_entity.pdbx_description
1 polymer ?
#
loop_
_entity_poly.entity_id
_entity_poly.type
_entity_poly.pdbx_seq_one_letter_code
_entity_poly.pdbx_strand_id
1 'polypeptide(L)'
;MQRMTRRGIQWLSAVADDPVMCRAHWADDPRRPYTLPTGRLFDVVVMSQRLGMETFDQLVRREMPLGPVMMDRRAKQIGFLLSSKSRARFTRLLSLETATPPEYRYLDAGSFVVVPGPMPMADDRHQWLRAPIRRPEASPLRTASLAVMFAAAAALIERADRYGVQYPSPGAAGPEDSERVSDRAQ
;
A
#
# COMPACT_ATOMS: atom_id res chain seq x y z
N MET A 1 2.01 2.86 16.83
CA MET A 1 1.68 3.63 15.61
C MET A 1 2.77 4.68 15.38
N GLN A 2 3.45 4.68 14.23
CA GLN A 2 4.55 5.62 13.99
C GLN A 2 4.01 7.05 13.84
N ARG A 3 4.52 7.97 14.65
CA ARG A 3 4.24 9.41 14.50
C ARG A 3 5.12 10.02 13.42
N MET A 4 4.56 10.96 12.67
CA MET A 4 5.31 11.74 11.68
C MET A 4 6.33 12.65 12.38
N THR A 5 7.54 12.79 11.83
CA THR A 5 8.51 13.77 12.38
C THR A 5 8.30 15.14 11.74
N ARG A 6 8.93 16.18 12.31
CA ARG A 6 8.98 17.52 11.70
C ARG A 6 9.49 17.50 10.26
N ARG A 7 10.49 16.67 9.94
CA ARG A 7 11.02 16.53 8.56
C ARG A 7 10.01 15.84 7.64
N GLY A 8 9.23 14.89 8.17
CA GLY A 8 8.12 14.26 7.46
C GLY A 8 7.02 15.26 7.13
N ILE A 9 6.60 16.07 8.10
CA ILE A 9 5.59 17.13 7.93
C ILE A 9 6.06 18.16 6.91
N GLN A 10 7.32 18.59 6.99
CA GLN A 10 7.90 19.54 6.03
C GLN A 10 7.90 18.99 4.60
N TRP A 11 8.32 17.74 4.42
CA TRP A 11 8.29 17.10 3.10
C TRP A 11 6.87 16.97 2.56
N LEU A 12 5.92 16.51 3.38
CA LEU A 12 4.55 16.26 2.94
C LEU A 12 3.81 17.56 2.64
N SER A 13 3.92 18.58 3.50
CA SER A 13 3.34 19.90 3.27
C SER A 13 3.97 20.63 2.09
N ALA A 14 5.25 20.37 1.77
CA ALA A 14 5.90 20.95 0.60
C ALA A 14 5.29 20.50 -0.73
N VAL A 15 4.34 19.54 -0.72
CA VAL A 15 3.58 19.12 -1.90
C VAL A 15 2.33 19.96 -2.11
N ALA A 16 1.76 20.54 -1.06
CA ALA A 16 0.59 21.41 -1.16
C ALA A 16 0.86 22.63 -2.04
N ASP A 17 -0.20 23.19 -2.63
CA ASP A 17 -0.14 24.45 -3.37
C ASP A 17 0.27 25.60 -2.45
N ASP A 18 -0.24 25.60 -1.20
CA ASP A 18 0.23 26.45 -0.11
C ASP A 18 0.76 25.59 1.07
N PRO A 19 2.09 25.40 1.17
CA PRO A 19 2.71 24.66 2.26
C PRO A 19 2.54 25.33 3.64
N VAL A 20 2.37 26.66 3.70
CA VAL A 20 2.20 27.38 4.98
C VAL A 20 0.81 27.10 5.52
N MET A 21 -0.21 27.23 4.67
CA MET A 21 -1.60 26.93 5.05
C MET A 21 -1.76 25.45 5.44
N CYS A 22 -1.17 24.52 4.69
CA CYS A 22 -1.18 23.09 5.04
C CYS A 22 -0.61 22.82 6.44
N ARG A 23 0.51 23.49 6.81
CA ARG A 23 1.09 23.35 8.15
C ARG A 23 0.24 24.03 9.22
N ALA A 24 -0.39 25.17 8.92
CA ALA A 24 -1.31 25.84 9.85
C ALA A 24 -2.53 24.97 10.14
N HIS A 25 -3.11 24.33 9.11
CA HIS A 25 -4.22 23.38 9.25
C HIS A 25 -3.88 22.20 10.19
N TRP A 26 -2.69 21.63 10.06
CA TRP A 26 -2.24 20.57 10.97
C TRP A 26 -1.78 21.07 12.35
N ALA A 27 -1.44 22.35 12.49
CA ALA A 27 -1.14 22.95 13.78
C ALA A 27 -2.42 23.21 14.59
N ASP A 28 -3.52 23.55 13.92
CA ASP A 28 -4.87 23.67 14.51
C ASP A 28 -5.37 22.30 15.01
N ASP A 29 -5.29 21.27 14.16
CA ASP A 29 -5.63 19.90 14.54
C ASP A 29 -4.75 18.87 13.80
N PRO A 30 -3.82 18.20 14.51
CA PRO A 30 -2.88 17.27 13.90
C PRO A 30 -3.51 15.93 13.48
N ARG A 31 -4.80 15.69 13.78
CA ARG A 31 -5.54 14.53 13.30
C ARG A 31 -6.18 14.78 11.93
N ARG A 32 -6.39 16.04 11.54
CA ARG A 32 -7.16 16.35 10.32
C ARG A 32 -6.45 15.87 9.06
N PRO A 33 -7.16 15.15 8.17
CA PRO A 33 -6.63 14.84 6.86
C PRO A 33 -6.47 16.11 6.02
N TYR A 34 -5.69 16.00 4.95
CA TYR A 34 -5.46 17.09 4.01
C TYR A 34 -5.35 16.55 2.58
N THR A 35 -5.89 17.27 1.60
CA THR A 35 -5.81 16.88 0.18
C THR A 35 -4.54 17.46 -0.43
N LEU A 36 -3.72 16.61 -1.06
CA LEU A 36 -2.46 16.99 -1.70
C LEU A 36 -2.46 16.58 -3.17
N PRO A 37 -1.87 17.40 -4.07
CA PRO A 37 -1.65 17.00 -5.45
C PRO A 37 -0.58 15.90 -5.53
N THR A 38 -0.76 14.93 -6.42
CA THR A 38 0.25 13.90 -6.74
C THR A 38 1.10 14.30 -7.94
N GLY A 39 2.19 13.58 -8.21
CA GLY A 39 3.05 13.80 -9.37
C GLY A 39 4.23 14.75 -9.17
N ARG A 40 4.19 15.60 -8.13
CA ARG A 40 5.29 16.58 -7.87
C ARG A 40 6.44 15.98 -7.08
N LEU A 41 6.18 15.51 -5.85
CA LEU A 41 7.21 14.87 -5.01
C LEU A 41 6.96 13.38 -4.83
N PHE A 42 5.74 12.91 -5.02
CA PHE A 42 5.36 11.51 -4.92
C PHE A 42 4.23 11.18 -5.88
N ASP A 43 4.20 9.92 -6.29
CA ASP A 43 3.04 9.27 -6.90
C ASP A 43 2.41 8.32 -5.87
N VAL A 44 1.19 7.84 -6.11
CA VAL A 44 0.51 6.88 -5.22
C VAL A 44 -0.07 5.73 -6.00
N VAL A 45 0.21 4.50 -5.57
CA VAL A 45 -0.52 3.30 -6.02
C VAL A 45 -1.59 2.97 -4.99
N VAL A 46 -2.85 2.95 -5.41
CA VAL A 46 -4.00 2.67 -4.55
C VAL A 46 -4.59 1.31 -4.89
N MET A 47 -4.78 0.48 -3.87
CA MET A 47 -5.30 -0.89 -3.96
C MET A 47 -6.50 -1.05 -3.03
N SER A 48 -7.28 -2.13 -3.21
CA SER A 48 -8.28 -2.54 -2.23
C SER A 48 -7.63 -2.85 -0.87
N GLN A 49 -8.37 -2.69 0.23
CA GLN A 49 -7.82 -2.90 1.57
C GLN A 49 -7.26 -4.30 1.78
N ARG A 50 -7.96 -5.33 1.30
CA ARG A 50 -7.55 -6.73 1.45
C ARG A 50 -6.20 -6.98 0.80
N LEU A 51 -6.06 -6.58 -0.47
CA LEU A 51 -4.82 -6.78 -1.22
C LEU A 51 -3.69 -5.87 -0.72
N GLY A 52 -3.99 -4.60 -0.46
CA GLY A 52 -3.01 -3.65 0.03
C GLY A 52 -2.46 -3.99 1.41
N MET A 53 -3.28 -4.53 2.32
CA MET A 53 -2.79 -5.01 3.63
C MET A 53 -1.87 -6.22 3.48
N GLU A 54 -2.22 -7.20 2.64
CA GLU A 54 -1.34 -8.35 2.39
C GLU A 54 -0.02 -7.90 1.74
N THR A 55 -0.08 -7.02 0.74
CA THR A 55 1.13 -6.44 0.12
C THR A 55 1.99 -5.71 1.15
N PHE A 56 1.38 -4.90 2.03
CA PHE A 56 2.08 -4.18 3.09
C PHE A 56 2.76 -5.14 4.07
N ASP A 57 2.03 -6.15 4.54
CA ASP A 57 2.54 -7.13 5.50
C ASP A 57 3.72 -7.93 4.92
N GLN A 58 3.65 -8.36 3.66
CA GLN A 58 4.77 -9.05 3.00
C GLN A 58 6.00 -8.15 2.84
N LEU A 59 5.82 -6.89 2.45
CA LEU A 59 6.91 -5.92 2.34
C LEU A 59 7.60 -5.70 3.69
N VAL A 60 6.83 -5.58 4.78
CA VAL A 60 7.35 -5.40 6.13
C VAL A 60 8.07 -6.65 6.64
N ARG A 61 7.44 -7.83 6.53
CA ARG A 61 8.00 -9.11 7.00
C ARG A 61 9.32 -9.48 6.31
N ARG A 62 9.50 -9.05 5.07
CA ARG A 62 10.68 -9.32 4.24
C ARG A 62 11.69 -8.17 4.25
N GLU A 63 11.45 -7.15 5.05
CA GLU A 63 12.30 -5.95 5.16
C GLU A 63 12.59 -5.29 3.80
N MET A 64 11.62 -5.37 2.88
CA MET A 64 11.79 -4.83 1.54
C MET A 64 11.70 -3.29 1.55
N PRO A 65 12.39 -2.61 0.61
CA PRO A 65 12.28 -1.16 0.46
C PRO A 65 10.83 -0.66 0.36
N LEU A 66 10.40 0.08 1.38
CA LEU A 66 9.01 0.56 1.52
C LEU A 66 8.96 2.06 1.88
N GLY A 67 8.16 2.81 1.11
CA GLY A 67 7.86 4.22 1.34
C GLY A 67 6.75 4.42 2.39
N PRO A 68 6.24 5.65 2.55
CA PRO A 68 5.05 5.89 3.35
C PRO A 68 3.84 5.12 2.81
N VAL A 69 2.98 4.65 3.71
CA VAL A 69 1.78 3.88 3.37
C VAL A 69 0.61 4.40 4.19
N MET A 70 -0.48 4.73 3.48
CA MET A 70 -1.71 5.27 4.06
C MET A 70 -2.89 4.32 3.86
N MET A 71 -3.89 4.46 4.70
CA MET A 71 -5.15 3.72 4.65
C MET A 71 -6.32 4.71 4.71
N ASP A 72 -7.33 4.51 3.84
CA ASP A 72 -8.68 5.06 4.03
C ASP A 72 -9.61 3.90 4.42
N ARG A 73 -10.00 3.87 5.70
CA ARG A 73 -10.85 2.80 6.26
C ARG A 73 -12.26 2.82 5.69
N ARG A 74 -12.79 4.00 5.37
CA ARG A 74 -14.16 4.12 4.85
C ARG A 74 -14.23 3.72 3.39
N ALA A 75 -13.22 4.10 2.61
CA ALA A 75 -13.11 3.67 1.21
C ALA A 75 -12.57 2.24 1.06
N LYS A 76 -12.09 1.62 2.15
CA LYS A 76 -11.41 0.31 2.15
C LYS A 76 -10.27 0.26 1.14
N GLN A 77 -9.35 1.22 1.24
CA GLN A 77 -8.22 1.36 0.31
C GLN A 77 -6.90 1.60 1.03
N ILE A 78 -5.82 1.05 0.48
CA ILE A 78 -4.43 1.32 0.89
C ILE A 78 -3.72 2.08 -0.22
N GLY A 79 -2.98 3.12 0.14
CA GLY A 79 -2.16 3.92 -0.77
C GLY A 79 -0.67 3.80 -0.43
N PHE A 80 0.14 3.42 -1.42
CA PHE A 80 1.60 3.32 -1.32
C PHE A 80 2.24 4.51 -2.02
N LEU A 81 3.00 5.32 -1.27
CA LEU A 81 3.69 6.48 -1.84
C LEU A 81 5.00 6.04 -2.50
N LEU A 82 5.15 6.39 -3.77
CA LEU A 82 6.35 6.18 -4.58
C LEU A 82 7.03 7.50 -4.89
N SER A 83 8.25 7.45 -5.43
CA SER A 83 8.88 8.64 -6.01
C SER A 83 8.03 9.16 -7.17
N SER A 84 7.93 10.48 -7.36
CA SER A 84 7.22 11.06 -8.51
C SER A 84 7.74 10.53 -9.84
N LYS A 85 6.88 10.50 -10.87
CA LYS A 85 7.22 10.05 -12.25
C LYS A 85 7.59 8.56 -12.31
N SER A 86 6.99 7.74 -11.45
CA SER A 86 7.25 6.30 -11.38
C SER A 86 6.27 5.44 -12.19
N ARG A 87 5.21 6.02 -12.78
CA ARG A 87 4.14 5.26 -13.48
C ARG A 87 4.67 4.28 -14.52
N ALA A 88 5.48 4.76 -15.46
CA ALA A 88 6.01 3.92 -16.54
C ALA A 88 6.88 2.78 -16.00
N ARG A 89 7.72 3.07 -15.01
CA ARG A 89 8.57 2.07 -14.36
C ARG A 89 7.76 1.04 -13.58
N PHE A 90 6.78 1.49 -12.81
CA PHE A 90 5.90 0.61 -12.03
C PHE A 90 5.13 -0.34 -12.94
N THR A 91 4.52 0.21 -14.01
CA THR A 91 3.75 -0.57 -14.99
C THR A 91 4.62 -1.63 -15.66
N ARG A 92 5.84 -1.24 -16.11
CA ARG A 92 6.80 -2.19 -16.70
C ARG A 92 7.20 -3.29 -15.73
N LEU A 93 7.53 -2.96 -14.48
CA LEU A 93 7.94 -3.97 -13.49
C LEU A 93 6.79 -4.90 -13.16
N LEU A 94 5.58 -4.37 -12.97
CA LEU A 94 4.40 -5.19 -12.69
C LEU A 94 4.09 -6.16 -13.84
N SER A 95 4.25 -5.73 -15.10
CA SER A 95 4.05 -6.62 -16.26
C SER A 95 5.07 -7.77 -16.36
N LEU A 96 6.21 -7.67 -15.68
CA LEU A 96 7.17 -8.79 -15.59
C LEU A 96 6.72 -9.83 -14.55
N GLU A 97 5.94 -9.42 -13.56
CA GLU A 97 5.48 -10.29 -12.46
C GLU A 97 4.15 -10.98 -12.78
N THR A 98 3.29 -10.33 -13.56
CA THR A 98 1.98 -10.88 -13.94
C THR A 98 1.47 -10.29 -15.25
N ALA A 99 0.90 -11.15 -16.09
CA ALA A 99 0.21 -10.74 -17.30
C ALA A 99 -1.19 -10.15 -17.01
N THR A 100 -1.78 -10.50 -15.87
CA THR A 100 -3.12 -10.07 -15.46
C THR A 100 -3.03 -9.42 -14.08
N PRO A 101 -2.53 -8.17 -14.01
CA PRO A 101 -2.45 -7.48 -12.74
C PRO A 101 -3.86 -7.28 -12.15
N PRO A 102 -4.02 -7.43 -10.82
CA PRO A 102 -5.29 -7.11 -10.17
C PRO A 102 -5.58 -5.61 -10.25
N GLU A 103 -6.83 -5.21 -10.01
CA GLU A 103 -7.23 -3.81 -10.11
C GLU A 103 -6.45 -2.89 -9.14
N TYR A 104 -5.93 -1.79 -9.68
CA TYR A 104 -5.33 -0.71 -8.90
C TYR A 104 -5.55 0.65 -9.58
N ARG A 105 -5.38 1.72 -8.82
CA ARG A 105 -5.32 3.09 -9.35
C ARG A 105 -3.93 3.66 -9.19
N TYR A 106 -3.45 4.37 -10.19
CA TYR A 106 -2.19 5.10 -10.14
C TYR A 106 -2.47 6.60 -10.14
N LEU A 107 -2.06 7.30 -9.08
CA LEU A 107 -2.23 8.73 -8.91
C LEU A 107 -0.87 9.42 -9.08
N ASP A 108 -0.74 10.23 -10.13
CA ASP A 108 0.44 11.04 -10.44
C ASP A 108 0.02 12.46 -10.84
N ALA A 109 0.70 13.11 -11.78
CA ALA A 109 0.41 14.50 -12.14
C ALA A 109 -1.07 14.68 -12.56
N GLY A 110 -1.72 15.72 -12.01
CA GLY A 110 -3.14 16.00 -12.26
C GLY A 110 -4.12 15.20 -11.38
N SER A 111 -3.62 14.32 -10.52
CA SER A 111 -4.43 13.62 -9.50
C SER A 111 -4.23 14.23 -8.11
N PHE A 112 -5.12 13.86 -7.19
CA PHE A 112 -5.07 14.28 -5.79
C PHE A 112 -5.25 13.08 -4.87
N VAL A 113 -4.66 13.17 -3.68
CA VAL A 113 -4.80 12.17 -2.62
C VAL A 113 -5.12 12.84 -1.29
N VAL A 114 -6.00 12.23 -0.50
CA VAL A 114 -6.25 12.65 0.87
C VAL A 114 -5.26 11.92 1.77
N VAL A 115 -4.35 12.66 2.40
CA VAL A 115 -3.36 12.09 3.32
C VAL A 115 -3.85 12.19 4.76
N PRO A 116 -3.53 11.21 5.63
CA PRO A 116 -3.75 11.34 7.07
C PRO A 116 -2.96 12.51 7.66
N GLY A 117 -3.49 13.09 8.74
CA GLY A 117 -2.77 14.11 9.52
C GLY A 117 -1.46 13.58 10.13
N PRO A 118 -0.62 14.44 10.73
CA PRO A 118 0.64 14.03 11.36
C PRO A 118 0.50 13.11 12.58
N MET A 119 -0.64 13.19 13.28
CA MET A 119 -0.91 12.41 14.50
C MET A 119 -2.33 11.80 14.46
N PRO A 120 -2.63 10.90 13.51
CA PRO A 120 -3.92 10.24 13.49
C PRO A 120 -4.06 9.31 14.70
N MET A 121 -5.29 8.96 15.07
CA MET A 121 -5.63 7.94 16.06
C MET A 121 -6.10 6.64 15.39
N ALA A 122 -6.16 5.54 16.16
CA ALA A 122 -6.45 4.20 15.65
C ALA A 122 -7.89 4.03 15.12
N ASP A 123 -8.80 4.93 15.48
CA ASP A 123 -10.19 4.99 15.04
C ASP A 123 -10.42 5.97 13.89
N ASP A 124 -9.43 6.81 13.55
CA ASP A 124 -9.56 7.80 12.49
C ASP A 124 -9.75 7.13 11.12
N ARG A 125 -10.55 7.76 10.26
CA ARG A 125 -10.79 7.25 8.89
C ARG A 125 -9.49 7.10 8.10
N HIS A 126 -8.64 8.13 8.14
CA HIS A 126 -7.38 8.15 7.40
C HIS A 126 -6.24 7.87 8.37
N GLN A 127 -5.43 6.86 8.09
CA GLN A 127 -4.33 6.44 8.97
C GLN A 127 -3.05 6.19 8.20
N TRP A 128 -1.92 6.41 8.88
CA TRP A 128 -0.62 5.96 8.40
C TRP A 128 -0.37 4.53 8.88
N LEU A 129 -0.26 3.59 7.96
CA LEU A 129 0.33 2.28 8.24
C LEU A 129 1.85 2.41 8.40
N ARG A 130 2.45 3.30 7.61
CA ARG A 130 3.84 3.74 7.74
C ARG A 130 3.93 5.24 7.48
N ALA A 131 4.15 6.02 8.53
CA ALA A 131 4.18 7.48 8.44
C ALA A 131 5.48 7.98 7.79
N PRO A 132 5.45 9.11 7.06
CA PRO A 132 6.68 9.70 6.55
C PRO A 132 7.55 10.26 7.67
N ILE A 133 8.78 9.77 7.77
CA ILE A 133 9.75 10.23 8.79
C ILE A 133 10.63 11.35 8.22
N ARG A 134 10.92 11.32 6.92
CA ARG A 134 11.68 12.33 6.18
C ARG A 134 11.31 12.21 4.70
N ARG A 135 11.79 13.11 3.85
CA ARG A 135 11.74 12.93 2.40
C ARG A 135 12.35 11.56 2.04
N PRO A 136 11.58 10.64 1.41
CA PRO A 136 12.16 9.39 0.93
C PRO A 136 13.18 9.70 -0.17
N GLU A 137 14.36 9.10 -0.10
CA GLU A 137 15.36 9.18 -1.19
C GLU A 137 14.78 8.59 -2.47
N ALA A 138 15.11 9.06 -3.67
CA ALA A 138 14.64 8.38 -4.87
C ALA A 138 15.25 6.97 -4.93
N SER A 139 14.43 5.93 -4.89
CA SER A 139 14.91 4.54 -4.90
C SER A 139 14.11 3.71 -5.90
N PRO A 140 14.73 3.32 -7.03
CA PRO A 140 14.21 2.33 -7.96
C PRO A 140 13.70 1.04 -7.31
N LEU A 141 14.37 0.62 -6.24
CA LEU A 141 14.07 -0.62 -5.54
C LEU A 141 12.69 -0.58 -4.88
N ARG A 142 12.22 0.57 -4.39
CA ARG A 142 10.87 0.67 -3.81
C ARG A 142 9.78 0.38 -4.83
N THR A 143 9.94 0.89 -6.05
CA THR A 143 8.99 0.62 -7.14
C THR A 143 9.00 -0.86 -7.51
N ALA A 144 10.18 -1.49 -7.57
CA ALA A 144 10.31 -2.91 -7.82
C ALA A 144 9.72 -3.77 -6.69
N SER A 145 10.05 -3.48 -5.44
CA SER A 145 9.51 -4.17 -4.27
C SER A 145 8.00 -4.13 -4.25
N LEU A 146 7.40 -2.97 -4.51
CA LEU A 146 5.94 -2.86 -4.57
C LEU A 146 5.35 -3.70 -5.72
N ALA A 147 5.93 -3.65 -6.92
CA ALA A 147 5.43 -4.43 -8.05
C ALA A 147 5.46 -5.95 -7.79
N VAL A 148 6.60 -6.46 -7.28
CA VAL A 148 6.78 -7.88 -6.95
C VAL A 148 5.80 -8.32 -5.86
N MET A 149 5.73 -7.57 -4.74
CA MET A 149 4.86 -7.95 -3.62
C MET A 149 3.38 -7.74 -3.92
N PHE A 150 3.03 -6.81 -4.80
CA PHE A 150 1.66 -6.63 -5.26
C PHE A 150 1.18 -7.87 -6.04
N ALA A 151 1.97 -8.34 -7.00
CA ALA A 151 1.65 -9.54 -7.77
C ALA A 151 1.65 -10.80 -6.88
N ALA A 152 2.65 -10.96 -6.03
CA ALA A 152 2.74 -12.11 -5.12
C ALA A 152 1.57 -12.18 -4.12
N ALA A 153 1.19 -11.05 -3.52
CA ALA A 153 0.04 -10.98 -2.61
C ALA A 153 -1.27 -11.32 -3.32
N ALA A 154 -1.44 -10.87 -4.57
CA ALA A 154 -2.62 -11.20 -5.36
C ALA A 154 -2.72 -12.70 -5.65
N ALA A 155 -1.62 -13.32 -6.09
CA ALA A 155 -1.57 -14.77 -6.33
C ALA A 155 -1.80 -15.59 -5.06
N LEU A 156 -1.31 -15.11 -3.91
CA LEU A 156 -1.56 -15.72 -2.61
C LEU A 156 -3.05 -15.67 -2.24
N ILE A 157 -3.67 -14.49 -2.34
CA ILE A 157 -5.10 -14.30 -2.06
C ILE A 157 -5.96 -15.17 -2.99
N GLU A 158 -5.66 -15.20 -4.28
CA GLU A 158 -6.40 -16.03 -5.24
C GLU A 158 -6.28 -17.52 -4.88
N ARG A 159 -5.09 -17.99 -4.52
CA ARG A 159 -4.90 -19.38 -4.09
C ARG A 159 -5.68 -19.70 -2.81
N ALA A 160 -5.68 -18.79 -1.84
CA ALA A 160 -6.45 -18.94 -0.61
C ALA A 160 -7.97 -18.95 -0.86
N ASP A 161 -8.45 -18.07 -1.74
CA ASP A 161 -9.87 -18.02 -2.13
C ASP A 161 -10.30 -19.32 -2.83
N ARG A 162 -9.49 -19.82 -3.78
CA ARG A 162 -9.75 -21.12 -4.41
C ARG A 162 -9.79 -22.26 -3.41
N TYR A 163 -8.84 -22.30 -2.46
CA TYR A 163 -8.83 -23.32 -1.42
C TYR A 163 -10.10 -23.26 -0.55
N GLY A 164 -10.54 -22.07 -0.15
CA GLY A 164 -11.76 -21.90 0.64
C GLY A 164 -13.03 -22.34 -0.10
N VAL A 165 -13.08 -22.18 -1.42
CA VAL A 165 -14.17 -22.70 -2.26
C VAL A 165 -14.10 -24.22 -2.39
N GLN A 166 -12.90 -24.80 -2.54
CA GLN A 166 -12.70 -26.24 -2.66
C GLN A 166 -12.98 -26.98 -1.34
N TYR A 167 -12.61 -26.38 -0.21
CA TYR A 167 -12.72 -26.98 1.13
C TYR A 167 -13.50 -26.04 2.07
N PRO A 168 -14.82 -25.91 1.89
CA PRO A 168 -15.64 -24.98 2.66
C PRO A 168 -15.86 -25.42 4.12
N SER A 169 -15.51 -26.67 4.46
CA SER A 169 -15.59 -27.19 5.83
C SER A 169 -14.40 -28.08 6.17
N PRO A 170 -13.99 -28.17 7.45
CA PRO A 170 -12.84 -28.99 7.88
C PRO A 170 -12.95 -30.49 7.58
N GLY A 171 -14.14 -30.99 7.26
CA GLY A 171 -14.41 -32.39 6.89
C GLY A 171 -14.59 -32.65 5.39
N ALA A 172 -14.36 -31.63 4.53
CA ALA A 172 -14.59 -31.74 3.09
C ALA A 172 -13.49 -32.46 2.31
N ALA A 173 -12.39 -32.87 2.96
CA ALA A 173 -11.39 -33.74 2.35
C ALA A 173 -12.03 -35.13 2.13
N GLY A 174 -12.42 -35.42 0.89
CA GLY A 174 -12.89 -36.74 0.50
C GLY A 174 -11.77 -37.78 0.62
N PRO A 175 -12.11 -39.09 0.66
CA PRO A 175 -11.13 -40.17 0.81
C PRO A 175 -10.01 -40.15 -0.25
N GLU A 176 -10.26 -39.62 -1.45
CA GLU A 176 -9.27 -39.52 -2.53
C GLU A 176 -8.13 -38.50 -2.27
N ASP A 177 -8.36 -37.48 -1.44
CA ASP A 177 -7.32 -36.49 -1.09
C ASP A 177 -6.38 -37.01 0.02
N SER A 178 -6.83 -38.00 0.79
CA SER A 178 -6.02 -38.63 1.84
C SER A 178 -4.98 -39.60 1.27
N GLU A 179 -5.28 -40.27 0.15
CA GLU A 179 -4.35 -41.17 -0.53
C GLU A 179 -3.20 -40.41 -1.22
N ARG A 180 -3.46 -39.25 -1.84
CA ARG A 180 -2.41 -38.45 -2.53
C ARG A 180 -1.40 -37.79 -1.58
N VAL A 181 -1.79 -37.52 -0.34
CA VAL A 181 -0.87 -36.97 0.69
C VAL A 181 0.05 -38.07 1.22
N SER A 182 -0.44 -39.32 1.30
CA SER A 182 0.36 -40.47 1.72
C SER A 182 1.41 -40.88 0.68
N ASP A 183 1.10 -40.76 -0.61
CA ASP A 183 2.01 -41.14 -1.72
C ASP A 183 3.16 -40.15 -1.97
N ARG A 184 3.10 -38.94 -1.40
CA ARG A 184 4.18 -37.94 -1.48
C ARG A 184 5.13 -37.95 -0.28
N ALA A 185 4.87 -38.81 0.70
CA ALA A 185 5.66 -38.93 1.93
C ALA A 185 6.55 -40.20 1.97
N GLN A 186 6.61 -40.96 0.88
CA GLN A 186 7.61 -42.02 0.64
C GLN A 186 8.63 -41.57 -0.41
#